data_AF-A0A348G020-F1
#
_entry.id   AF-A0A348G020-F1
#
_cell.length_a   1.000
_cell.length_b   1.000
_cell.length_c   1.000
_cell.angle_alpha   90.00
_cell.angle_beta   90.00
_cell.angle_gamma   90.00
#
_symmetry.space_group_name_H-M   'P 1'
#
loop_
_entity.id
_entity.type
_entity.pdbx_description
1 polymer ?
#
loop_
_entity_poly.entity_id
_entity_poly.type
_entity_poly.pdbx_seq_one_letter_code
_entity_poly.pdbx_strand_id
1 'polypeptide(L)'
;MTDPIAATISGVPVVTIPAAEYAELLACWEQLARLRLFQEAFQPRSKASIDQDPEVAAFIASRLGKVFLREVLAECRERFGVSRTPSRSAAQRYWLRLRGLKR
;
A
#
# COMPACT_ATOMS: atom_id res chain seq x y z
N MET A 1 33.76 -24.03 -1.74
CA MET A 1 33.03 -23.69 -0.52
C MET A 1 33.95 -23.96 0.64
N THR A 2 34.35 -22.90 1.33
CA THR A 2 35.12 -23.01 2.58
C THR A 2 34.13 -23.29 3.70
N ASP A 3 34.43 -24.23 4.59
CA ASP A 3 33.52 -24.52 5.70
C ASP A 3 33.41 -23.30 6.63
N PRO A 4 32.18 -22.91 7.04
CA PRO A 4 31.99 -21.78 7.93
C PRO A 4 32.53 -22.11 9.32
N ILE A 5 33.44 -21.28 9.83
CA ILE A 5 33.95 -21.37 11.20
C ILE A 5 33.06 -20.49 12.08
N ALA A 6 32.36 -21.10 13.02
CA ALA A 6 31.67 -20.38 14.08
C ALA A 6 32.64 -20.06 15.22
N ALA A 7 32.60 -18.84 15.72
CA ALA A 7 33.42 -18.38 16.85
C ALA A 7 32.65 -17.36 17.69
N THR A 8 33.18 -17.03 18.87
CA THR A 8 32.64 -15.96 19.71
C THR A 8 33.70 -14.87 19.86
N ILE A 9 33.39 -13.65 19.42
CA ILE A 9 34.27 -12.48 19.56
C ILE A 9 33.58 -11.50 20.51
N SER A 10 34.22 -11.17 21.63
CA SER A 10 33.69 -10.25 22.65
C SER A 10 32.27 -10.60 23.13
N GLY A 11 31.97 -11.90 23.26
CA GLY A 11 30.65 -12.39 23.67
C GLY A 11 29.59 -12.43 22.55
N VAL A 12 29.95 -12.04 21.32
CA VAL A 12 29.05 -12.07 20.16
C VAL A 12 29.37 -13.31 19.30
N PRO A 13 28.38 -14.17 19.01
CA PRO A 13 28.58 -15.29 18.09
C PRO A 13 28.75 -14.75 16.65
N VAL A 14 29.82 -15.18 15.99
CA VAL A 14 30.16 -14.80 14.62
C VAL A 14 30.44 -16.05 13.79
N VAL A 15 30.32 -15.91 12.47
CA VAL A 15 30.70 -16.96 11.52
C VAL A 15 31.63 -16.35 10.48
N THR A 16 32.70 -17.06 10.12
CA THR A 16 33.61 -16.64 9.06
C THR A 16 32.97 -16.89 7.71
N ILE A 17 33.02 -15.89 6.84
CA ILE A 17 32.61 -16.03 5.44
C ILE A 17 33.75 -15.54 4.55
N PRO A 18 34.02 -16.19 3.41
CA PRO A 18 35.01 -15.69 2.46
C PRO A 18 34.73 -14.24 2.06
N ALA A 19 35.77 -13.42 1.93
CA ALA A 19 35.62 -12.00 1.64
C ALA A 19 34.84 -11.72 0.34
N ALA A 20 35.01 -12.58 -0.69
CA ALA A 20 34.25 -12.49 -1.93
C ALA A 20 32.74 -12.72 -1.70
N GLU A 21 32.38 -13.74 -0.92
CA GLU A 21 30.98 -14.03 -0.58
C GLU A 21 30.37 -12.90 0.28
N TYR A 22 31.16 -12.25 1.15
CA TYR A 22 30.70 -11.07 1.87
C TYR A 22 30.42 -9.88 0.94
N ALA A 23 31.30 -9.63 -0.04
CA ALA A 23 31.08 -8.57 -1.02
C ALA A 23 29.81 -8.82 -1.85
N GLU A 24 29.55 -10.06 -2.24
CA GLU A 24 28.33 -10.45 -2.95
C GLU A 24 27.07 -10.26 -2.09
N LEU A 25 27.12 -10.62 -0.80
CA LEU A 25 26.03 -10.39 0.15
C LEU A 25 25.72 -8.90 0.30
N LEU A 26 26.74 -8.05 0.43
CA LEU A 26 26.57 -6.60 0.51
C LEU A 26 25.93 -6.04 -0.78
N ALA A 27 26.41 -6.45 -1.95
CA ALA A 27 25.82 -6.04 -3.22
C ALA A 27 24.35 -6.48 -3.35
N CYS A 28 24.03 -7.69 -2.90
CA CYS A 28 22.64 -8.17 -2.86
C CYS A 28 21.75 -7.32 -1.95
N TRP A 29 22.26 -6.88 -0.79
CA TRP A 29 21.52 -6.00 0.11
C TRP A 29 21.28 -4.62 -0.49
N GLU A 30 22.27 -4.04 -1.16
CA GLU A 30 22.12 -2.78 -1.88
C GLU A 30 21.05 -2.89 -2.97
N GLN A 31 21.09 -3.97 -3.76
CA GLN A 31 20.09 -4.22 -4.79
C GLN A 31 18.69 -4.40 -4.20
N LEU A 32 18.57 -5.13 -3.09
CA LEU A 32 17.29 -5.30 -2.38
C LEU A 32 16.76 -3.97 -1.84
N ALA A 33 17.63 -3.15 -1.24
CA ALA A 33 17.26 -1.83 -0.73
C ALA A 33 16.76 -0.94 -1.88
N ARG A 34 17.46 -0.94 -3.02
CA ARG A 34 17.05 -0.21 -4.21
C ARG A 34 15.69 -0.67 -4.73
N LEU A 35 15.47 -1.99 -4.83
CA LEU A 35 14.20 -2.56 -5.27
C LEU A 35 13.05 -2.23 -4.30
N ARG A 36 13.31 -2.21 -2.99
CA ARG A 36 12.31 -1.79 -1.99
C ARG A 36 11.91 -0.33 -2.15
N LEU A 37 12.86 0.57 -2.38
CA LEU A 37 12.55 1.98 -2.65
C LEU A 37 11.68 2.14 -3.90
N PHE A 38 12.00 1.41 -4.98
CA PHE A 38 11.15 1.38 -6.17
C PHE A 38 9.77 0.80 -5.84
N GLN A 39 9.70 -0.31 -5.13
CA GLN A 39 8.44 -0.94 -4.75
C GLN A 39 7.59 -0.02 -3.90
N GLU A 40 8.16 0.72 -2.95
CA GLU A 40 7.42 1.70 -2.14
C GLU A 40 6.93 2.90 -2.95
N ALA A 41 7.74 3.39 -3.88
CA ALA A 41 7.36 4.47 -4.79
C ALA A 41 6.24 4.06 -5.76
N PHE A 42 6.27 2.80 -6.21
CA PHE A 42 5.32 2.23 -7.16
C PHE A 42 4.20 1.42 -6.51
N GLN A 43 4.22 1.20 -5.20
CA GLN A 43 3.11 0.59 -4.50
C GLN A 43 1.93 1.54 -4.66
N PRO A 44 0.85 1.12 -5.35
CA PRO A 44 -0.33 1.95 -5.44
C PRO A 44 -0.84 2.09 -4.00
N ARG A 45 -0.59 3.24 -3.36
CA ARG A 45 -1.34 3.68 -2.16
C ARG A 45 -2.77 3.40 -2.50
N SER A 46 -3.40 2.39 -1.90
CA SER A 46 -4.64 1.80 -2.43
C SER A 46 -5.56 2.92 -2.90
N LYS A 47 -5.58 3.20 -4.21
CA LYS A 47 -6.44 4.25 -4.75
C LYS A 47 -7.80 3.64 -4.53
N ALA A 48 -8.52 4.16 -3.53
CA ALA A 48 -9.84 3.67 -3.20
C ALA A 48 -10.59 3.62 -4.53
N SER A 49 -11.23 2.51 -4.88
CA SER A 49 -11.66 2.25 -6.28
C SER A 49 -12.54 3.37 -6.86
N ILE A 50 -13.12 4.20 -5.98
CA ILE A 50 -13.78 5.47 -6.28
C ILE A 50 -12.89 6.41 -7.13
N ASP A 51 -11.63 6.64 -6.79
CA ASP A 51 -10.76 7.60 -7.52
C ASP A 51 -10.40 7.12 -8.94
N GLN A 52 -10.59 5.83 -9.25
CA GLN A 52 -10.35 5.25 -10.57
C GLN A 52 -11.60 5.27 -11.47
N ASP A 53 -12.77 5.54 -10.88
CA ASP A 53 -14.05 5.61 -11.57
C ASP A 53 -14.59 7.05 -11.45
N PRO A 54 -14.29 7.93 -12.43
CA PRO A 54 -14.63 9.35 -12.34
C PRO A 54 -16.14 9.59 -12.24
N GLU A 55 -16.96 8.72 -12.83
CA GLU A 55 -18.42 8.81 -12.77
C GLU A 55 -18.94 8.53 -11.35
N VAL A 56 -18.46 7.44 -10.74
CA VAL A 56 -18.81 7.08 -9.36
C VAL A 56 -18.27 8.12 -8.38
N ALA A 57 -17.05 8.62 -8.58
CA ALA A 57 -16.46 9.68 -7.76
C ALA A 57 -17.27 10.97 -7.80
N ALA A 58 -17.65 11.43 -8.99
CA ALA A 58 -18.46 12.63 -9.18
C ALA A 58 -19.86 12.46 -8.57
N PHE A 59 -20.47 11.28 -8.74
CA PHE A 59 -21.76 10.98 -8.14
C PHE A 59 -21.70 11.04 -6.61
N ILE A 60 -20.76 10.33 -5.98
CA ILE A 60 -20.59 10.31 -4.52
C ILE A 60 -20.25 11.71 -3.97
N ALA A 61 -19.46 12.50 -4.70
CA ALA A 61 -19.14 13.88 -4.33
C ALA A 61 -20.37 14.80 -4.41
N SER A 62 -21.21 14.66 -5.43
CA SER A 62 -22.41 15.48 -5.63
C SER A 62 -23.45 15.35 -4.50
N ARG A 63 -23.42 14.20 -3.81
CA ARG A 63 -24.32 13.80 -2.71
C ARG A 63 -23.72 14.09 -1.32
N LEU A 64 -22.47 14.53 -1.24
CA LEU A 64 -21.79 14.82 0.02
C LEU A 64 -22.61 15.81 0.86
N GLY A 65 -22.96 15.42 2.09
CA GLY A 65 -23.69 16.26 3.04
C GLY A 65 -25.18 16.48 2.73
N LYS A 66 -25.71 15.90 1.65
CA LYS A 66 -27.13 16.03 1.25
C LYS A 66 -27.98 14.82 1.63
N VAL A 67 -27.37 13.64 1.67
CA VAL A 67 -28.02 12.33 1.92
C VAL A 67 -27.12 11.45 2.77
N PHE A 68 -27.68 10.43 3.42
CA PHE A 68 -26.89 9.52 4.24
C PHE A 68 -26.04 8.60 3.36
N LEU A 69 -24.86 8.20 3.87
CA LEU A 69 -23.93 7.34 3.13
C LEU A 69 -24.56 6.02 2.66
N ARG A 70 -25.50 5.46 3.45
CA ARG A 70 -26.22 4.24 3.09
C ARG A 70 -27.09 4.40 1.85
N GLU A 71 -27.73 5.57 1.69
CA GLU A 71 -28.61 5.89 0.57
C GLU A 71 -27.78 6.09 -0.69
N VAL A 72 -26.64 6.79 -0.56
CA VAL A 72 -25.69 6.97 -1.67
C VAL A 72 -25.16 5.63 -2.19
N LEU A 73 -24.87 4.67 -1.31
CA LEU A 73 -24.43 3.33 -1.73
C LEU A 73 -25.55 2.51 -2.39
N ALA A 74 -26.79 2.67 -1.95
CA ALA A 74 -27.95 2.06 -2.59
C ALA A 74 -28.15 2.64 -4.00
N GLU A 75 -28.15 3.97 -4.13
CA GLU A 75 -28.24 4.66 -5.43
C GLU A 75 -27.07 4.30 -6.35
N CYS A 76 -25.83 4.19 -5.81
CA CYS A 76 -24.68 3.73 -6.58
C CYS A 76 -24.89 2.32 -7.14
N ARG A 77 -25.45 1.41 -6.33
CA ARG A 77 -25.70 0.04 -6.75
C ARG A 77 -26.75 -0.05 -7.83
N GLU A 78 -27.82 0.74 -7.72
CA GLU A 78 -28.87 0.81 -8.74
C GLU A 78 -28.34 1.41 -10.05
N ARG A 79 -27.52 2.46 -9.97
CA ARG A 79 -27.07 3.22 -11.14
C ARG A 79 -25.86 2.64 -11.86
N PHE A 80 -24.88 2.12 -11.12
CA PHE A 80 -23.60 1.66 -11.66
C PHE A 80 -23.37 0.16 -11.49
N GLY A 81 -24.26 -0.54 -10.77
CA GLY A 81 -24.14 -1.97 -10.49
C GLY A 81 -23.23 -2.29 -9.29
N VAL A 82 -23.33 -3.52 -8.80
CA VAL A 82 -22.60 -3.99 -7.61
C VAL A 82 -21.08 -3.95 -7.79
N SER A 83 -20.58 -4.27 -8.99
CA SER A 83 -19.14 -4.33 -9.28
C SER A 83 -18.43 -2.98 -9.21
N ARG A 84 -19.13 -1.89 -9.56
CA ARG A 84 -18.61 -0.51 -9.50
C ARG A 84 -18.94 0.20 -8.17
N THR A 85 -19.81 -0.40 -7.36
CA THR A 85 -20.20 0.19 -6.07
C THR A 85 -19.08 0.01 -5.04
N PRO A 86 -18.56 1.10 -4.47
CA PRO A 86 -17.51 1.00 -3.47
C PRO A 86 -18.04 0.42 -2.15
N SER A 87 -17.13 -0.13 -1.34
CA SER A 87 -17.48 -0.51 0.02
C SER A 87 -17.82 0.72 0.87
N ARG A 88 -18.63 0.51 1.93
CA ARG A 88 -19.00 1.59 2.87
C ARG A 88 -17.79 2.32 3.44
N SER A 89 -16.76 1.58 3.84
CA SER A 89 -15.52 2.14 4.40
C SER A 89 -14.71 2.93 3.36
N ALA A 90 -14.75 2.54 2.08
CA ALA A 90 -14.11 3.30 1.01
C ALA A 90 -14.84 4.63 0.76
N ALA A 91 -16.18 4.60 0.68
CA ALA A 91 -17.00 5.80 0.48
C ALA A 91 -16.90 6.77 1.67
N GLN A 92 -16.88 6.26 2.90
CA GLN A 92 -16.66 7.08 4.11
C GLN A 92 -15.29 7.77 4.10
N ARG A 93 -14.21 7.04 3.77
CA ARG A 93 -12.86 7.63 3.67
C ARG A 93 -12.79 8.70 2.59
N TYR A 94 -13.42 8.46 1.45
CA TYR A 94 -13.51 9.43 0.36
C TYR A 94 -14.24 10.72 0.79
N TRP A 95 -15.36 10.60 1.50
CA TRP A 95 -16.07 11.76 2.05
C TRP A 95 -15.28 12.56 3.08
N LEU A 96 -14.56 11.88 3.99
CA LEU A 96 -13.67 12.56 4.95
C LEU A 96 -12.57 13.33 4.23
N ARG A 97 -11.99 12.74 3.18
CA ARG A 97 -10.98 13.39 2.34
C ARG A 97 -11.53 14.64 1.64
N LEU A 98 -12.72 14.57 1.06
CA LEU A 98 -13.38 15.72 0.41
C LEU A 98 -13.68 16.86 1.39
N ARG A 99 -13.95 16.55 2.67
CA ARG A 99 -14.17 17.54 3.72
C ARG A 99 -12.88 18.20 4.23
N GLY A 100 -11.72 17.83 3.70
CA GLY A 100 -10.43 18.30 4.20
C GLY A 100 -10.08 17.78 5.61
N LEU A 101 -10.89 16.85 6.15
CA LEU A 101 -10.57 16.17 7.39
C LEU A 101 -9.47 15.15 7.11
N LYS A 102 -8.22 15.55 7.38
CA LYS A 102 -7.14 14.58 7.59
C LYS A 102 -7.51 13.74 8.81
N ARG A 103 -7.43 12.42 8.64
CA ARG A 103 -7.44 11.47 9.77
C ARG A 103 -6.25 11.74 10.68
#